data_AF-A1K4V0-F1
#
_entry.id   AF-A1K4V0-F1
#
_cell.length_a   1.000
_cell.length_b   1.000
_cell.length_c   1.000
_cell.angle_alpha   90.00
_cell.angle_beta   90.00
_cell.angle_gamma   90.00
#
_symmetry.space_group_name_H-M   'P 1'
#
loop_
_entity.id
_entity.type
_entity.pdbx_description
1 polymer ?
#
loop_
_entity_poly.entity_id
_entity_poly.type
_entity_poly.pdbx_seq_one_letter_code
_entity_poly.pdbx_strand_id
1 'polypeptide(L)'
;MRARRIAVLGAGPAAIAAAIGLRRAGEDVMLIGEPRRFAAVEGVSARVLEALRRAGFSRALACFAAPSRRCATWNGTLTQANWESLVERERFDRAALEDARAAGVRVVVGRALDVRTTAAGHQIHVEGEGGAECEADFLIEARGRAAPGLGMPRMRGAETVSLLQYWQGPRGAVHSAVESCADGWMWMAALADGRRYLQLTLDVAGAALPPKAELGAFCRARFAASAAAAPFVRDAQPVGEPCARTSTPVLHGELAGENWLRVGDAAAAVDPLSGNGIFLSLSSALQAPAVVGTLLHDPARAALAQRFHRERVAHLFYRFARIGRDFYAQEQRWLHSPFWQARRGWPDDLPAEGDAAGGGARIERRPVVAHGRVVEDEVVVTAAQPLGIWHLDGIGLAPLLRAVQGAAPAAAEAALRAELGGEGARAARIAAWMREQGWIA
;
A
#
# COMPACT_ATOMS: atom_id res chain seq x y z
N MET A 1 -26.53 23.14 10.30
CA MET A 1 -25.59 22.31 11.10
C MET A 1 -24.18 22.79 10.80
N ARG A 2 -23.30 22.88 11.80
CA ARG A 2 -21.87 23.21 11.58
C ARG A 2 -21.23 22.12 10.72
N ALA A 3 -20.39 22.49 9.76
CA ALA A 3 -19.62 21.52 8.98
C ALA A 3 -18.70 20.73 9.93
N ARG A 4 -18.69 19.40 9.80
CA ARG A 4 -17.81 18.54 10.61
C ARG A 4 -16.38 18.66 10.12
N ARG A 5 -15.45 18.91 11.04
CA ARG A 5 -14.01 19.02 10.78
C ARG A 5 -13.37 17.64 10.79
N ILE A 6 -12.62 17.31 9.75
CA ILE A 6 -11.87 16.06 9.65
C ILE A 6 -10.38 16.35 9.83
N ALA A 7 -9.74 15.72 10.81
CA ALA A 7 -8.29 15.75 10.97
C ALA A 7 -7.64 14.50 10.38
N VAL A 8 -6.69 14.67 9.47
CA VAL A 8 -5.84 13.59 8.94
C VAL A 8 -4.47 13.70 9.59
N LEU A 9 -4.07 12.70 10.37
CA LEU A 9 -2.78 12.66 11.04
C LEU A 9 -1.73 11.97 10.17
N GLY A 10 -0.67 12.68 9.83
CA GLY A 10 0.45 12.20 9.01
C GLY A 10 0.60 12.99 7.71
N ALA A 11 1.77 12.86 7.08
CA ALA A 11 2.12 13.53 5.83
C ALA A 11 2.63 12.55 4.75
N GLY A 12 2.33 11.25 4.90
CA GLY A 12 2.65 10.24 3.90
C GLY A 12 1.65 10.20 2.74
N PRO A 13 1.93 9.42 1.67
CA PRO A 13 1.06 9.29 0.51
C PRO A 13 -0.40 8.95 0.85
N ALA A 14 -0.61 8.08 1.84
CA ALA A 14 -1.96 7.72 2.29
C ALA A 14 -2.71 8.92 2.89
N ALA A 15 -2.05 9.70 3.75
CA ALA A 15 -2.63 10.89 4.38
C ALA A 15 -3.01 11.92 3.32
N ILE A 16 -2.09 12.21 2.38
CA ILE A 16 -2.29 13.17 1.30
C ILE A 16 -3.44 12.72 0.37
N ALA A 17 -3.44 11.46 -0.06
CA ALA A 17 -4.49 10.92 -0.92
C ALA A 17 -5.87 10.98 -0.25
N ALA A 18 -5.96 10.59 1.02
CA ALA A 18 -7.22 10.66 1.79
C ALA A 18 -7.69 12.11 1.92
N ALA A 19 -6.80 13.04 2.26
CA ALA A 19 -7.14 14.44 2.45
C ALA A 19 -7.60 15.11 1.14
N ILE A 20 -6.90 14.88 0.03
CA ILE A 20 -7.31 15.36 -1.31
C ILE A 20 -8.67 14.78 -1.68
N GLY A 21 -8.87 13.47 -1.50
CA GLY A 21 -10.12 12.80 -1.83
C GLY A 21 -11.31 13.35 -1.03
N LEU A 22 -11.15 13.56 0.27
CA LEU A 22 -12.17 14.14 1.14
C LEU A 22 -12.46 15.60 0.79
N ARG A 23 -11.42 16.39 0.51
CA ARG A 23 -11.57 17.78 0.12
C ARG A 23 -12.35 17.92 -1.20
N ARG A 24 -12.09 17.04 -2.16
CA ARG A 24 -12.85 16.93 -3.42
C ARG A 24 -14.29 16.47 -3.21
N ALA A 25 -14.56 15.70 -2.17
CA ALA A 25 -15.90 15.31 -1.75
C ALA A 25 -16.66 16.44 -1.00
N GLY A 26 -16.03 17.61 -0.82
CA GLY A 26 -16.64 18.77 -0.18
C GLY A 26 -16.50 18.83 1.33
N GLU A 27 -15.72 17.93 1.95
CA GLU A 27 -15.51 17.91 3.39
C GLU A 27 -14.53 19.00 3.86
N ASP A 28 -14.66 19.43 5.11
CA ASP A 28 -13.72 20.34 5.78
C ASP A 28 -12.55 19.55 6.37
N VAL A 29 -11.39 19.60 5.70
CA VAL A 29 -10.25 18.74 5.98
C VAL A 29 -9.03 19.53 6.41
N MET A 30 -8.48 19.13 7.55
CA MET A 30 -7.19 19.57 8.04
C MET A 30 -6.22 18.38 8.07
N LEU A 31 -5.07 18.53 7.42
CA LEU A 31 -3.96 17.57 7.50
C LEU A 31 -2.92 18.07 8.50
N ILE A 32 -2.59 17.25 9.49
CA ILE A 32 -1.60 17.55 10.53
C ILE A 32 -0.41 16.61 10.32
N GLY A 33 0.72 17.16 9.92
CA GLY A 33 1.91 16.35 9.70
C GLY A 33 3.06 17.14 9.12
N GLU A 34 4.21 16.49 9.09
CA GLU A 34 5.44 17.01 8.50
C GLU A 34 6.13 15.89 7.69
N PRO A 35 6.97 16.25 6.71
CA PRO A 35 7.76 15.28 5.97
C PRO A 35 8.56 14.35 6.88
N ARG A 36 8.87 13.14 6.39
CA ARG A 36 9.73 12.23 7.14
C ARG A 36 11.07 12.89 7.54
N ARG A 37 11.54 12.61 8.76
CA ARG A 37 12.83 13.08 9.30
C ARG A 37 14.00 12.13 9.05
N PHE A 38 13.80 11.11 8.22
CA PHE A 38 14.83 10.15 7.85
C PHE A 38 14.89 10.05 6.33
N ALA A 39 16.10 9.85 5.83
CA ALA A 39 16.32 9.77 4.41
C ALA A 39 15.86 8.39 3.90
N ALA A 40 15.19 8.37 2.75
CA ALA A 40 14.69 7.15 2.12
C ALA A 40 14.71 7.26 0.60
N VAL A 41 14.86 6.12 -0.07
CA VAL A 41 14.61 5.96 -1.51
C VAL A 41 13.67 4.78 -1.66
N GLU A 42 12.72 4.89 -2.59
CA GLU A 42 11.81 3.80 -2.93
C GLU A 42 11.77 3.60 -4.45
N GLY A 43 11.62 2.35 -4.88
CA GLY A 43 11.33 1.99 -6.26
C GLY A 43 9.86 1.61 -6.40
N VAL A 44 9.20 2.12 -7.44
CA VAL A 44 7.79 1.83 -7.70
C VAL A 44 7.53 1.41 -9.14
N SER A 45 6.49 0.61 -9.34
CA SER A 45 6.00 0.22 -10.66
C SER A 45 5.21 1.33 -11.35
N ALA A 46 5.03 1.24 -12.66
CA ALA A 46 4.18 2.15 -13.45
C ALA A 46 2.73 2.21 -12.92
N ARG A 47 2.22 1.10 -12.37
CA ARG A 47 0.89 1.04 -11.75
C ARG A 47 0.77 1.97 -10.54
N VAL A 48 1.84 2.09 -9.75
CA VAL A 48 1.86 3.00 -8.59
C VAL A 48 1.85 4.45 -9.05
N LEU A 49 2.62 4.80 -10.09
CA LEU A 49 2.64 6.14 -10.67
C LEU A 49 1.24 6.54 -11.17
N GLU A 50 0.55 5.62 -11.83
CA GLU A 50 -0.83 5.87 -12.29
C GLU A 50 -1.81 6.03 -11.13
N ALA A 51 -1.67 5.22 -10.07
CA ALA A 51 -2.49 5.37 -8.86
C ALA A 51 -2.27 6.74 -8.18
N LEU A 52 -1.01 7.20 -8.08
CA LEU A 52 -0.68 8.53 -7.57
C LEU A 52 -1.28 9.64 -8.45
N ARG A 53 -1.21 9.52 -9.78
CA ARG A 53 -1.80 10.49 -10.71
C ARG A 53 -3.30 10.64 -10.48
N ARG A 54 -4.02 9.51 -10.41
CA ARG A 54 -5.47 9.48 -10.14
C ARG A 54 -5.81 10.04 -8.76
N ALA A 55 -4.95 9.79 -7.77
CA ALA A 55 -5.10 10.32 -6.42
C ALA A 55 -4.86 11.85 -6.32
N GLY A 56 -4.44 12.51 -7.40
CA GLY A 56 -4.26 13.96 -7.45
C GLY A 56 -2.85 14.44 -7.16
N PHE A 57 -1.85 13.56 -7.18
CA PHE A 57 -0.45 13.95 -7.09
C PHE A 57 0.01 14.45 -8.45
N SER A 58 0.65 15.62 -8.46
CA SER A 58 1.14 16.26 -9.69
C SER A 58 2.60 16.68 -9.54
N ARG A 59 2.90 17.48 -8.51
CA ARG A 59 4.25 17.90 -8.15
C ARG A 59 5.07 16.72 -7.65
N ALA A 60 4.47 15.85 -6.85
CA ALA A 60 5.17 14.67 -6.34
C ALA A 60 5.53 13.67 -7.45
N LEU A 61 4.72 13.57 -8.50
CA LEU A 61 5.03 12.71 -9.65
C LEU A 61 6.26 13.17 -10.42
N ALA A 62 6.52 14.48 -10.47
CA ALA A 62 7.72 15.03 -11.09
C ALA A 62 9.02 14.69 -10.33
N CYS A 63 8.92 14.11 -9.12
CA CYS A 63 10.08 13.69 -8.34
C CYS A 63 10.62 12.30 -8.72
N PHE A 64 9.87 11.50 -9.50
CA PHE A 64 10.31 10.17 -9.91
C PHE A 64 11.33 10.26 -11.04
N ALA A 65 12.38 9.44 -10.94
CA ALA A 65 13.27 9.20 -12.07
C ALA A 65 12.52 8.45 -13.19
N ALA A 66 13.04 8.55 -14.41
CA ALA A 66 12.58 7.69 -15.51
C ALA A 66 12.71 6.21 -15.12
N PRO A 67 11.85 5.31 -15.66
CA PRO A 67 11.95 3.89 -15.40
C PRO A 67 13.35 3.35 -15.66
N SER A 68 13.87 2.58 -14.71
CA SER A 68 15.20 2.00 -14.74
C SER A 68 15.15 0.51 -14.42
N ARG A 69 16.18 -0.24 -14.84
CA ARG A 69 16.24 -1.69 -14.62
C ARG A 69 16.38 -2.01 -13.13
N ARG A 70 15.61 -3.01 -12.69
CA ARG A 70 15.73 -3.68 -11.39
C ARG A 70 16.26 -5.09 -11.59
N CYS A 71 17.45 -5.35 -11.09
CA CYS A 71 18.02 -6.71 -11.06
C CYS A 71 17.58 -7.45 -9.79
N ALA A 72 17.36 -8.76 -9.88
CA ALA A 72 17.10 -9.60 -8.72
C ALA A 72 18.02 -10.81 -8.74
N THR A 73 18.86 -10.95 -7.72
CA THR A 73 19.66 -12.14 -7.47
C THR A 73 19.02 -12.91 -6.32
N TRP A 74 18.20 -13.90 -6.63
CA TRP A 74 17.42 -14.65 -5.64
C TRP A 74 17.64 -16.14 -5.82
N ASN A 75 17.85 -16.89 -4.73
CA ASN A 75 18.20 -18.31 -4.80
C ASN A 75 19.39 -18.61 -5.74
N GLY A 76 20.38 -17.72 -5.75
CA GLY A 76 21.55 -17.82 -6.64
C GLY A 76 21.27 -17.54 -8.13
N THR A 77 20.04 -17.18 -8.49
CA THR A 77 19.63 -16.92 -9.88
C THR A 77 19.46 -15.43 -10.11
N LEU A 78 20.12 -14.91 -11.16
CA LEU A 78 19.96 -13.53 -11.61
C LEU A 78 18.79 -13.39 -12.59
N THR A 79 17.88 -12.46 -12.31
CA THR A 79 16.78 -12.06 -13.19
C THR A 79 16.83 -10.55 -13.45
N GLN A 80 16.61 -10.14 -14.70
CA GLN A 80 16.63 -8.74 -15.14
C GLN A 80 15.36 -8.33 -15.89
N ALA A 81 14.21 -8.90 -15.51
CA ALA A 81 12.93 -8.71 -16.21
C ALA A 81 12.16 -7.45 -15.78
N ASN A 82 12.54 -6.82 -14.66
CA ASN A 82 11.71 -5.81 -14.01
C ASN A 82 12.26 -4.39 -14.17
N TRP A 83 11.35 -3.43 -14.17
CA TRP A 83 11.64 -2.00 -14.21
C TRP A 83 10.95 -1.29 -13.06
N GLU A 84 11.59 -0.27 -12.51
CA GLU A 84 11.01 0.59 -11.48
C GLU A 84 11.44 2.04 -11.67
N SER A 85 10.61 2.96 -11.19
CA SER A 85 10.92 4.38 -11.10
C SER A 85 11.34 4.69 -9.67
N LEU A 86 12.59 5.14 -9.50
CA LEU A 86 13.13 5.49 -8.19
C LEU A 86 12.68 6.89 -7.76
N VAL A 87 12.48 7.08 -6.47
CA VAL A 87 12.15 8.38 -5.90
C VAL A 87 12.88 8.63 -4.60
N GLU A 88 13.48 9.81 -4.49
CA GLU A 88 13.94 10.33 -3.21
C GLU A 88 12.73 10.81 -2.40
N ARG A 89 12.49 10.10 -1.30
CA ARG A 89 11.28 10.21 -0.50
C ARG A 89 11.17 11.57 0.21
N GLU A 90 12.28 12.25 0.51
CA GLU A 90 12.27 13.59 1.10
C GLU A 90 11.71 14.65 0.14
N ARG A 91 12.14 14.64 -1.12
CA ARG A 91 11.62 15.55 -2.16
C ARG A 91 10.16 15.24 -2.48
N PHE A 92 9.84 13.96 -2.64
CA PHE A 92 8.48 13.51 -2.90
C PHE A 92 7.49 13.94 -1.81
N ASP A 93 7.82 13.75 -0.53
CA ASP A 93 6.90 14.10 0.56
C ASP A 93 6.62 15.60 0.63
N ARG A 94 7.65 16.43 0.42
CA ARG A 94 7.48 17.90 0.34
C ARG A 94 6.58 18.28 -0.83
N ALA A 95 6.84 17.74 -2.02
CA ALA A 95 6.02 17.99 -3.19
C ALA A 95 4.58 17.49 -3.03
N ALA A 96 4.36 16.36 -2.34
CA ALA A 96 3.04 15.82 -2.03
C ALA A 96 2.25 16.73 -1.07
N LEU A 97 2.91 17.37 -0.09
CA LEU A 97 2.26 18.37 0.75
C LEU A 97 1.82 19.60 -0.06
N GLU A 98 2.63 20.02 -1.04
CA GLU A 98 2.21 21.08 -1.97
C GLU A 98 1.04 20.66 -2.86
N ASP A 99 0.98 19.39 -3.29
CA ASP A 99 -0.19 18.85 -3.98
C ASP A 99 -1.46 18.93 -3.09
N ALA A 100 -1.36 18.61 -1.80
CA ALA A 100 -2.48 18.76 -0.86
C ALA A 100 -2.93 20.23 -0.71
N ARG A 101 -1.98 21.16 -0.54
CA ARG A 101 -2.29 22.60 -0.47
C ARG A 101 -2.95 23.10 -1.76
N ALA A 102 -2.44 22.69 -2.92
CA ALA A 102 -3.01 23.04 -4.22
C ALA A 102 -4.44 22.49 -4.41
N ALA A 103 -4.76 21.35 -3.78
CA ALA A 103 -6.12 20.81 -3.73
C ALA A 103 -7.04 21.51 -2.72
N GLY A 104 -6.56 22.52 -1.99
CA GLY A 104 -7.33 23.28 -1.02
C GLY A 104 -7.44 22.61 0.36
N VAL A 105 -6.57 21.66 0.69
CA VAL A 105 -6.47 21.06 2.03
C VAL A 105 -5.73 22.03 2.96
N ARG A 106 -6.27 22.27 4.16
CA ARG A 106 -5.56 23.02 5.21
C ARG A 106 -4.46 22.14 5.78
N VAL A 107 -3.19 22.54 5.62
CA VAL A 107 -2.03 21.80 6.16
C VAL A 107 -1.51 22.51 7.39
N VAL A 108 -1.52 21.82 8.54
CA VAL A 108 -0.86 22.20 9.78
C VAL A 108 0.45 21.44 9.87
N VAL A 109 1.56 22.18 9.78
CA VAL A 109 2.90 21.60 9.89
C VAL A 109 3.19 21.34 11.36
N GLY A 110 3.48 20.08 11.68
CA GLY A 110 3.82 19.65 13.04
C GLY A 110 3.42 18.22 13.29
N ARG A 111 3.95 17.63 14.36
CA ARG A 111 3.65 16.25 14.75
C ARG A 111 2.52 16.22 15.77
N ALA A 112 1.49 15.42 15.52
CA ALA A 112 0.50 15.12 16.55
C ALA A 112 1.14 14.27 17.66
N LEU A 113 1.26 14.87 18.85
CA LEU A 113 1.89 14.28 20.04
C LEU A 113 0.90 13.46 20.86
N ASP A 114 -0.28 14.03 21.12
CA ASP A 114 -1.37 13.40 21.87
C ASP A 114 -2.70 13.60 21.15
N VAL A 115 -3.60 12.63 21.30
CA VAL A 115 -4.97 12.71 20.79
C VAL A 115 -5.92 12.26 21.90
N ARG A 116 -6.71 13.20 22.40
CA ARG A 116 -7.74 12.94 23.40
C ARG A 116 -9.09 12.88 22.72
N THR A 117 -9.76 11.74 22.84
CA THR A 117 -11.10 11.54 22.30
C THR A 117 -12.13 11.74 23.42
N THR A 118 -13.13 12.57 23.16
CA THR A 118 -14.24 12.89 24.06
C THR A 118 -15.58 12.73 23.32
N ALA A 119 -16.70 12.85 24.03
CA ALA A 119 -18.02 12.89 23.40
C ALA A 119 -18.19 14.08 22.42
N ALA A 120 -17.39 15.15 22.57
CA ALA A 120 -17.42 16.32 21.71
C ALA A 120 -16.51 16.21 20.47
N GLY A 121 -15.80 15.08 20.29
CA GLY A 121 -14.84 14.87 19.20
C GLY A 121 -13.41 14.66 19.71
N HIS A 122 -12.44 15.05 18.91
CA HIS A 122 -11.01 14.83 19.16
C HIS A 122 -10.29 16.15 19.41
N GLN A 123 -9.48 16.18 20.46
CA GLN A 123 -8.50 17.22 20.74
C GLN A 123 -7.10 16.69 20.41
N ILE A 124 -6.37 17.40 19.57
CA ILE A 124 -5.08 16.97 19.02
C ILE A 124 -4.03 17.99 19.43
N HIS A 125 -3.05 17.55 20.21
CA HIS A 125 -1.92 18.37 20.58
C HIS A 125 -0.82 18.26 19.52
N VAL A 126 -0.43 19.38 18.91
CA VAL A 126 0.54 19.45 17.82
C VAL A 126 1.85 20.10 18.29
N GLU A 127 2.97 19.44 17.99
CA GLU A 127 4.33 19.94 18.24
C GLU A 127 4.58 21.27 17.50
N GLY A 128 4.97 22.32 18.23
CA GLY A 128 5.32 23.66 17.73
C GLY A 128 5.52 24.68 18.86
N GLU A 129 6.04 25.89 18.56
CA GLU A 129 6.15 26.98 19.56
C GLU A 129 4.76 27.34 20.12
N GLY A 130 4.57 27.12 21.42
CA GLY A 130 3.30 27.34 22.12
C GLY A 130 2.34 26.15 22.16
N GLY A 131 2.63 25.04 21.46
CA GLY A 131 1.81 23.82 21.49
C GLY A 131 0.39 24.03 20.95
N ALA A 132 0.22 24.01 19.63
CA ALA A 132 -1.08 24.26 19.02
C ALA A 132 -2.08 23.14 19.34
N GLU A 133 -3.26 23.49 19.84
CA GLU A 133 -4.39 22.58 19.98
C GLU A 133 -5.30 22.65 18.75
N CYS A 134 -5.58 21.49 18.17
CA CYS A 134 -6.48 21.32 17.06
C CYS A 134 -7.69 20.48 17.48
N GLU A 135 -8.87 20.84 17.00
CA GLU A 135 -10.08 20.07 17.24
C GLU A 135 -10.63 19.49 15.94
N ALA A 136 -11.17 18.27 16.01
CA ALA A 136 -11.84 17.61 14.89
C ALA A 136 -13.02 16.76 15.36
N ASP A 137 -14.02 16.64 14.51
CA ASP A 137 -15.19 15.78 14.73
C ASP A 137 -14.93 14.34 14.23
N PHE A 138 -13.98 14.18 13.31
CA PHE A 138 -13.56 12.89 12.77
C PHE A 138 -12.03 12.81 12.61
N LEU A 139 -11.44 11.66 12.94
CA LEU A 139 -10.00 11.44 12.87
C LEU A 139 -9.61 10.38 11.82
N ILE A 140 -8.68 10.72 10.94
CA ILE A 140 -7.99 9.74 10.09
C ILE A 140 -6.57 9.54 10.58
N GLU A 141 -6.28 8.35 11.07
CA GLU A 141 -4.94 7.92 11.45
C GLU A 141 -4.18 7.43 10.20
N ALA A 142 -3.19 8.20 9.77
CA ALA A 142 -2.36 7.95 8.59
C ALA A 142 -0.86 8.18 8.86
N ARG A 143 -0.41 8.11 10.13
CA ARG A 143 1.01 8.26 10.53
C ARG A 143 1.89 7.05 10.17
N GLY A 144 1.40 6.18 9.29
CA GLY A 144 2.05 4.96 8.84
C GLY A 144 2.42 4.04 10.00
N ARG A 145 3.60 3.43 9.94
CA ARG A 145 4.10 2.50 10.98
C ARG A 145 4.30 3.14 12.36
N ALA A 146 4.29 4.47 12.46
CA ALA A 146 4.38 5.19 13.72
C ALA A 146 3.01 5.40 14.39
N ALA A 147 1.92 4.99 13.73
CA ALA A 147 0.59 5.08 14.31
C ALA A 147 0.50 4.26 15.61
N PRO A 148 -0.11 4.81 16.68
CA PRO A 148 -0.22 4.12 17.95
C PRO A 148 -1.06 2.84 17.79
N GLY A 149 -0.70 1.79 18.53
CA GLY A 149 -1.49 0.56 18.59
C GLY A 149 -2.77 0.70 19.43
N LEU A 150 -2.83 1.68 20.33
CA LEU A 150 -3.96 1.96 21.24
C LEU A 150 -4.45 0.73 22.04
N GLY A 151 -3.56 -0.23 22.33
CA GLY A 151 -3.92 -1.49 23.01
C GLY A 151 -4.78 -2.45 22.16
N MET A 152 -5.06 -2.12 20.90
CA MET A 152 -5.90 -2.94 20.02
C MET A 152 -5.16 -4.19 19.52
N PRO A 153 -5.87 -5.31 19.27
CA PRO A 153 -5.30 -6.50 18.66
C PRO A 153 -4.64 -6.21 17.32
N ARG A 154 -3.50 -6.87 17.06
CA ARG A 154 -2.75 -6.75 15.81
C ARG A 154 -2.23 -8.11 15.40
N MET A 155 -2.41 -8.46 14.12
CA MET A 155 -1.67 -9.55 13.51
C MET A 155 -0.29 -9.03 13.08
N ARG A 156 0.76 -9.76 13.43
CA ARG A 156 2.15 -9.41 13.08
C ARG A 156 2.80 -10.60 12.40
N GLY A 157 3.60 -10.33 11.37
CA GLY A 157 4.55 -11.30 10.83
C GLY A 157 5.81 -11.38 11.70
N ALA A 158 6.80 -12.12 11.22
CA ALA A 158 8.12 -12.19 11.84
C ALA A 158 8.69 -10.77 12.07
N GLU A 159 9.37 -10.58 13.21
CA GLU A 159 9.96 -9.30 13.53
C GLU A 159 11.13 -9.02 12.58
N THR A 160 11.06 -7.89 11.87
CA THR A 160 11.98 -7.55 10.79
C THR A 160 12.48 -6.13 11.00
N VAL A 161 13.78 -5.96 10.84
CA VAL A 161 14.46 -4.66 10.87
C VAL A 161 15.16 -4.43 9.55
N SER A 162 15.11 -3.19 9.08
CA SER A 162 15.87 -2.72 7.91
C SER A 162 16.86 -1.66 8.36
N LEU A 163 18.13 -1.86 8.03
CA LEU A 163 19.22 -0.91 8.21
C LEU A 163 19.39 -0.15 6.89
N LEU A 164 19.25 1.17 6.95
CA LEU A 164 19.13 2.04 5.79
C LEU A 164 20.26 3.05 5.78
N GLN A 165 21.02 3.16 4.70
CA GLN A 165 22.14 4.11 4.63
C GLN A 165 22.32 4.70 3.23
N TYR A 166 22.58 6.00 3.18
CA TYR A 166 23.04 6.65 1.95
C TYR A 166 24.52 6.43 1.74
N TRP A 167 24.93 6.33 0.48
CA TRP A 167 26.32 6.37 0.08
C TRP A 167 26.48 7.40 -1.05
N GLN A 168 27.69 7.91 -1.23
CA GLN A 168 28.03 8.84 -2.30
C GLN A 168 29.12 8.20 -3.15
N GLY A 169 28.81 7.95 -4.42
CA GLY A 169 29.77 7.57 -5.44
C GLY A 169 29.76 8.54 -6.63
N PRO A 170 30.40 8.17 -7.75
CA PRO A 170 30.35 8.96 -8.98
C PRO A 170 28.94 8.95 -9.59
N ARG A 171 28.63 10.02 -10.34
CA ARG A 171 27.42 10.09 -11.18
C ARG A 171 27.37 8.92 -12.17
N GLY A 172 26.17 8.46 -12.49
CA GLY A 172 26.01 7.32 -13.41
C GLY A 172 24.56 6.96 -13.69
N ALA A 173 24.36 5.77 -14.28
CA ALA A 173 23.04 5.28 -14.62
C ALA A 173 22.19 4.99 -13.37
N VAL A 174 20.92 5.35 -13.44
CA VAL A 174 19.91 4.96 -12.44
C VAL A 174 19.62 3.47 -12.60
N HIS A 175 19.68 2.73 -11.51
CA HIS A 175 19.35 1.30 -11.46
C HIS A 175 19.16 0.85 -10.02
N SER A 176 18.58 -0.34 -9.86
CA SER A 176 18.47 -0.98 -8.56
C SER A 176 18.70 -2.48 -8.63
N ALA A 177 18.97 -3.07 -7.48
CA ALA A 177 19.12 -4.50 -7.32
C ALA A 177 18.50 -4.97 -6.00
N VAL A 178 18.05 -6.23 -5.98
CA VAL A 178 17.74 -6.97 -4.76
C VAL A 178 18.55 -8.25 -4.74
N GLU A 179 19.04 -8.65 -3.57
CA GLU A 179 19.76 -9.92 -3.37
C GLU A 179 19.32 -10.61 -2.08
N SER A 180 19.10 -11.92 -2.11
CA SER A 180 18.95 -12.73 -0.89
C SER A 180 20.30 -13.10 -0.27
N CYS A 181 20.39 -13.01 1.05
CA CYS A 181 21.55 -13.40 1.86
C CYS A 181 21.18 -14.40 2.98
N ALA A 182 22.19 -14.97 3.64
CA ALA A 182 22.00 -16.06 4.61
C ALA A 182 20.99 -15.77 5.73
N ASP A 183 20.90 -14.52 6.14
CA ASP A 183 20.14 -14.01 7.29
C ASP A 183 19.13 -12.92 6.90
N GLY A 184 18.86 -12.74 5.61
CA GLY A 184 18.06 -11.61 5.15
C GLY A 184 18.09 -11.36 3.65
N TRP A 185 17.91 -10.10 3.29
CA TRP A 185 18.10 -9.62 1.92
C TRP A 185 18.57 -8.17 1.88
N MET A 186 19.11 -7.77 0.74
CA MET A 186 19.59 -6.43 0.46
C MET A 186 18.79 -5.82 -0.68
N TRP A 187 18.39 -4.56 -0.57
CA TRP A 187 17.93 -3.76 -1.70
C TRP A 187 18.83 -2.54 -1.85
N MET A 188 19.25 -2.28 -3.08
CA MET A 188 20.27 -1.29 -3.39
C MET A 188 19.78 -0.45 -4.56
N ALA A 189 19.90 0.87 -4.43
CA ALA A 189 19.46 1.82 -5.43
C ALA A 189 20.57 2.81 -5.75
N ALA A 190 20.68 3.16 -7.03
CA ALA A 190 21.60 4.14 -7.57
C ALA A 190 20.81 5.32 -8.18
N LEU A 191 21.10 6.54 -7.75
CA LEU A 191 20.54 7.77 -8.31
C LEU A 191 21.52 8.41 -9.30
N ALA A 192 20.99 9.23 -10.21
CA ALA A 192 21.75 9.84 -11.31
C ALA A 192 22.87 10.77 -10.82
N ASP A 193 22.70 11.40 -9.65
CA ASP A 193 23.67 12.30 -9.02
C ASP A 193 24.80 11.56 -8.28
N GLY A 194 24.83 10.22 -8.36
CA GLY A 194 25.85 9.38 -7.73
C GLY A 194 25.51 8.97 -6.29
N ARG A 195 24.43 9.50 -5.71
CA ARG A 195 23.93 8.98 -4.44
C ARG A 195 23.44 7.55 -4.62
N ARG A 196 23.73 6.72 -3.62
CA ARG A 196 23.21 5.36 -3.49
C ARG A 196 22.40 5.26 -2.22
N TYR A 197 21.43 4.37 -2.20
CA TYR A 197 20.68 4.04 -1.00
C TYR A 197 20.67 2.53 -0.85
N LEU A 198 21.29 2.06 0.23
CA LEU A 198 21.44 0.65 0.51
C LEU A 198 20.63 0.28 1.74
N GLN A 199 19.88 -0.80 1.60
CA GLN A 199 19.03 -1.38 2.62
C GLN A 199 19.48 -2.81 2.88
N LEU A 200 19.71 -3.14 4.15
CA LEU A 200 19.90 -4.51 4.62
C LEU A 200 18.74 -4.87 5.55
N THR A 201 17.97 -5.89 5.18
CA THR A 201 16.79 -6.33 5.93
C THR A 201 17.05 -7.68 6.59
N LEU A 202 16.85 -7.74 7.89
CA LEU A 202 17.24 -8.85 8.77
C LEU A 202 16.12 -9.22 9.73
N ASP A 203 16.25 -10.40 10.34
CA ASP A 203 15.37 -10.86 11.41
C ASP A 203 15.76 -10.21 12.75
N VAL A 204 14.80 -9.79 13.57
CA VAL A 204 15.13 -9.19 14.88
C VAL A 204 15.61 -10.23 15.89
N ALA A 205 15.04 -11.43 15.88
CA ALA A 205 15.38 -12.47 16.85
C ALA A 205 16.71 -13.16 16.51
N GLY A 206 17.01 -13.30 15.21
CA GLY A 206 18.22 -13.95 14.71
C GLY A 206 19.40 -13.02 14.39
N ALA A 207 19.18 -11.71 14.21
CA ALA A 207 20.27 -10.80 13.93
C ALA A 207 21.03 -10.50 15.23
N ALA A 208 22.24 -11.03 15.34
CA ALA A 208 23.25 -10.56 16.29
C ALA A 208 23.71 -9.15 15.89
N LEU A 209 22.79 -8.17 15.97
CA LEU A 209 23.08 -6.79 15.62
C LEU A 209 24.09 -6.23 16.62
N PRO A 210 25.19 -5.62 16.13
CA PRO A 210 26.14 -5.00 17.01
C PRO A 210 25.55 -3.71 17.61
N PRO A 211 26.21 -3.12 18.63
CA PRO A 211 25.83 -1.84 19.18
C PRO A 211 25.71 -0.76 18.11
N LYS A 212 24.90 0.29 18.38
CA LYS A 212 24.61 1.36 17.42
C LYS A 212 25.86 1.98 16.77
N ALA A 213 26.94 2.15 17.53
CA ALA A 213 28.20 2.72 17.05
C ALA A 213 28.93 1.85 16.01
N GLU A 214 28.64 0.55 15.97
CA GLU A 214 29.27 -0.43 15.08
C GLU A 214 28.38 -0.80 13.89
N LEU A 215 27.10 -0.38 13.87
CA LEU A 215 26.16 -0.68 12.78
C LEU A 215 26.67 -0.22 11.42
N GLY A 216 27.34 0.93 11.35
CA GLY A 216 27.96 1.43 10.11
C GLY A 216 29.01 0.46 9.57
N ALA A 217 29.92 -0.02 10.42
CA ALA A 217 30.96 -0.97 10.04
C ALA A 217 30.36 -2.33 9.63
N PHE A 218 29.35 -2.79 10.38
CA PHE A 218 28.60 -4.00 10.06
C PHE A 218 27.95 -3.91 8.68
N CYS A 219 27.17 -2.85 8.39
CA CYS A 219 26.53 -2.69 7.08
C CYS A 219 27.55 -2.69 5.95
N ARG A 220 28.66 -1.95 6.11
CA ARG A 220 29.74 -1.91 5.11
C ARG A 220 30.30 -3.30 4.82
N ALA A 221 30.61 -4.08 5.85
CA ALA A 221 31.14 -5.43 5.70
C ALA A 221 30.15 -6.35 4.97
N ARG A 222 28.85 -6.25 5.28
CA ARG A 222 27.79 -7.03 4.63
C ARG A 222 27.69 -6.70 3.13
N PHE A 223 27.66 -5.42 2.75
CA PHE A 223 27.60 -5.03 1.33
C PHE A 223 28.89 -5.34 0.57
N ALA A 224 30.06 -5.16 1.19
CA ALA A 224 31.35 -5.48 0.54
C ALA A 224 31.51 -6.98 0.22
N ALA A 225 30.87 -7.86 1.00
CA ALA A 225 30.88 -9.30 0.77
C ALA A 225 29.90 -9.76 -0.34
N SER A 226 29.05 -8.85 -0.87
CA SER A 226 28.06 -9.17 -1.90
C SER A 226 28.57 -8.80 -3.29
N ALA A 227 28.55 -9.78 -4.21
CA ALA A 227 28.85 -9.53 -5.62
C ALA A 227 27.78 -8.65 -6.28
N ALA A 228 26.49 -8.81 -5.91
CA ALA A 228 25.41 -7.98 -6.42
C ALA A 228 25.49 -6.52 -5.93
N ALA A 229 26.09 -6.28 -4.77
CA ALA A 229 26.31 -4.95 -4.22
C ALA A 229 27.54 -4.24 -4.82
N ALA A 230 28.46 -4.95 -5.47
CA ALA A 230 29.69 -4.38 -6.02
C ALA A 230 29.49 -3.11 -6.88
N PRO A 231 28.49 -3.03 -7.80
CA PRO A 231 28.22 -1.80 -8.57
C PRO A 231 27.76 -0.61 -7.72
N PHE A 232 27.23 -0.85 -6.53
CA PHE A 232 26.71 0.17 -5.63
C PHE A 232 27.76 0.67 -4.63
N VAL A 233 28.68 -0.20 -4.19
CA VAL A 233 29.72 0.14 -3.21
C VAL A 233 31.05 0.56 -3.83
N ARG A 234 31.34 0.13 -5.07
CA ARG A 234 32.58 0.51 -5.77
C ARG A 234 32.64 2.03 -5.95
N ASP A 235 33.77 2.61 -5.57
CA ASP A 235 34.04 4.06 -5.62
C ASP A 235 33.00 4.91 -4.87
N ALA A 236 32.29 4.31 -3.89
CA ALA A 236 31.29 4.98 -3.08
C ALA A 236 31.66 4.93 -1.60
N GLN A 237 31.32 5.99 -0.87
CA GLN A 237 31.54 6.11 0.58
C GLN A 237 30.20 6.27 1.31
N PRO A 238 30.02 5.69 2.51
CA PRO A 238 28.81 5.90 3.29
C PRO A 238 28.65 7.37 3.70
N VAL A 239 27.40 7.83 3.77
CA VAL A 239 27.02 9.17 4.22
C VAL A 239 26.18 9.03 5.49
N GLY A 240 26.72 9.51 6.61
CA GLY A 240 26.09 9.42 7.92
C GLY A 240 25.99 7.98 8.46
N GLU A 241 25.25 7.83 9.56
CA GLU A 241 25.03 6.54 10.21
C GLU A 241 23.82 5.80 9.65
N PRO A 242 23.81 4.44 9.65
CA PRO A 242 22.62 3.69 9.29
C PRO A 242 21.43 4.00 10.18
N CYS A 243 20.25 4.15 9.57
CA CYS A 243 18.98 4.27 10.25
C CYS A 243 18.30 2.90 10.34
N ALA A 244 18.05 2.42 11.55
CA ALA A 244 17.29 1.20 11.78
C ALA A 244 15.78 1.47 11.80
N ARG A 245 15.00 0.71 11.04
CA ARG A 245 13.55 0.83 10.95
C ARG A 245 12.88 -0.53 11.00
N THR A 246 11.76 -0.63 11.71
CA THR A 246 10.93 -1.83 11.60
C THR A 246 10.35 -1.95 10.19
N SER A 247 10.44 -3.16 9.64
CA SER A 247 9.82 -3.58 8.38
C SER A 247 8.86 -4.75 8.60
N THR A 248 8.49 -5.03 9.86
CA THR A 248 7.55 -6.10 10.22
C THR A 248 6.20 -5.92 9.54
N PRO A 249 5.65 -6.96 8.87
CA PRO A 249 4.27 -6.94 8.43
C PRO A 249 3.31 -6.83 9.62
N VAL A 250 2.35 -5.90 9.57
CA VAL A 250 1.35 -5.68 10.62
C VAL A 250 -0.01 -5.40 10.00
N LEU A 251 -1.06 -6.06 10.50
CA LEU A 251 -2.45 -5.73 10.24
C LEU A 251 -3.13 -5.38 11.57
N HIS A 252 -3.69 -4.18 11.65
CA HIS A 252 -4.48 -3.76 12.81
C HIS A 252 -5.87 -4.41 12.78
N GLY A 253 -6.33 -4.92 13.93
CA GLY A 253 -7.62 -5.62 14.03
C GLY A 253 -8.82 -4.68 13.85
N GLU A 254 -8.74 -3.48 14.45
CA GLU A 254 -9.74 -2.43 14.27
C GLU A 254 -9.20 -1.34 13.36
N LEU A 255 -9.97 -1.06 12.30
CA LEU A 255 -9.57 -0.13 11.24
C LEU A 255 -10.48 1.09 11.11
N ALA A 256 -11.63 1.07 11.77
CA ALA A 256 -12.61 2.15 11.76
C ALA A 256 -13.48 2.06 13.02
N GLY A 257 -13.87 3.22 13.54
CA GLY A 257 -14.90 3.36 14.56
C GLY A 257 -16.02 4.30 14.09
N GLU A 258 -16.74 4.89 15.04
CA GLU A 258 -17.83 5.84 14.73
C GLU A 258 -17.29 7.15 14.13
N ASN A 259 -16.21 7.68 14.71
CA ASN A 259 -15.61 8.96 14.34
C ASN A 259 -14.12 8.86 13.99
N TRP A 260 -13.61 7.66 13.68
CA TRP A 260 -12.22 7.51 13.26
C TRP A 260 -12.01 6.42 12.20
N LEU A 261 -10.92 6.54 11.44
CA LEU A 261 -10.51 5.62 10.40
C LEU A 261 -8.99 5.47 10.36
N ARG A 262 -8.46 4.26 10.17
CA ARG A 262 -7.05 4.01 9.85
C ARG A 262 -6.87 3.80 8.36
N VAL A 263 -5.85 4.42 7.78
CA VAL A 263 -5.46 4.22 6.38
C VAL A 263 -3.95 4.09 6.25
N GLY A 264 -3.49 3.61 5.09
CA GLY A 264 -2.08 3.42 4.82
C GLY A 264 -1.45 2.32 5.69
N ASP A 265 -0.14 2.46 5.92
CA ASP A 265 0.61 1.63 6.85
C ASP A 265 0.09 1.70 8.31
N ALA A 266 -0.77 2.67 8.65
CA ALA A 266 -1.41 2.73 9.96
C ALA A 266 -2.60 1.76 10.10
N ALA A 267 -3.11 1.25 8.97
CA ALA A 267 -4.12 0.20 8.89
C ALA A 267 -3.46 -1.17 8.68
N ALA A 268 -2.62 -1.27 7.64
CA ALA A 268 -1.89 -2.47 7.30
C ALA A 268 -0.57 -2.13 6.60
N ALA A 269 0.52 -2.67 7.11
CA ALA A 269 1.85 -2.53 6.54
C ALA A 269 2.37 -3.91 6.16
N VAL A 270 2.88 -4.10 4.94
CA VAL A 270 3.38 -5.40 4.47
C VAL A 270 4.91 -5.45 4.48
N ASP A 271 5.47 -6.58 4.05
CA ASP A 271 6.90 -6.73 3.81
C ASP A 271 7.38 -5.78 2.68
N PRO A 272 8.47 -5.01 2.87
CA PRO A 272 8.96 -4.07 1.86
C PRO A 272 9.60 -4.73 0.61
N LEU A 273 9.89 -6.03 0.63
CA LEU A 273 10.57 -6.75 -0.46
C LEU A 273 9.90 -6.56 -1.83
N SER A 274 8.57 -6.44 -1.83
CA SER A 274 7.76 -6.33 -3.05
C SER A 274 7.78 -4.94 -3.70
N GLY A 275 8.28 -3.90 -3.02
CA GLY A 275 8.22 -2.51 -3.51
C GLY A 275 6.80 -1.93 -3.59
N ASN A 276 5.78 -2.60 -3.04
CA ASN A 276 4.37 -2.20 -3.15
C ASN A 276 3.85 -1.34 -1.99
N GLY A 277 4.73 -0.83 -1.12
CA GLY A 277 4.34 -0.07 0.07
C GLY A 277 3.44 1.13 -0.25
N ILE A 278 3.83 1.98 -1.21
CA ILE A 278 3.02 3.12 -1.65
C ILE A 278 1.68 2.66 -2.25
N PHE A 279 1.68 1.61 -3.09
CA PHE A 279 0.45 1.10 -3.70
C PHE A 279 -0.57 0.63 -2.66
N LEU A 280 -0.12 -0.14 -1.67
CA LEU A 280 -0.97 -0.61 -0.58
C LEU A 280 -1.46 0.53 0.30
N SER A 281 -0.57 1.48 0.58
CA SER A 281 -0.93 2.66 1.34
C SER A 281 -2.03 3.49 0.66
N LEU A 282 -1.93 3.67 -0.67
CA LEU A 282 -2.95 4.36 -1.47
C LEU A 282 -4.27 3.57 -1.54
N SER A 283 -4.22 2.24 -1.56
CA SER A 283 -5.42 1.40 -1.76
C SER A 283 -6.48 1.58 -0.67
N SER A 284 -6.07 1.83 0.58
CA SER A 284 -6.97 2.14 1.69
C SER A 284 -7.28 3.64 1.82
N ALA A 285 -6.38 4.52 1.39
CA ALA A 285 -6.62 5.96 1.38
C ALA A 285 -7.65 6.38 0.31
N LEU A 286 -7.64 5.74 -0.86
CA LEU A 286 -8.54 6.06 -1.97
C LEU A 286 -10.00 5.69 -1.69
N GLN A 287 -10.26 4.73 -0.79
CA GLN A 287 -11.62 4.41 -0.34
C GLN A 287 -12.09 5.30 0.82
N ALA A 288 -11.19 6.03 1.49
CA ALA A 288 -11.51 6.83 2.66
C ALA A 288 -12.64 7.85 2.43
N PRO A 289 -12.73 8.58 1.30
CA PRO A 289 -13.82 9.53 1.08
C PRO A 289 -15.20 8.88 1.11
N ALA A 290 -15.34 7.69 0.52
CA ALA A 290 -16.60 6.96 0.53
C ALA A 290 -16.95 6.42 1.92
N VAL A 291 -15.96 5.87 2.62
CA VAL A 291 -16.15 5.31 3.97
C VAL A 291 -16.52 6.42 4.95
N VAL A 292 -15.72 7.49 5.02
CA VAL A 292 -15.97 8.62 5.92
C VAL A 292 -17.26 9.33 5.56
N GLY A 293 -17.52 9.56 4.27
CA GLY A 293 -18.77 10.14 3.81
C GLY A 293 -19.99 9.35 4.28
N THR A 294 -19.91 8.02 4.28
CA THR A 294 -20.98 7.16 4.79
C THR A 294 -21.10 7.23 6.30
N LEU A 295 -19.97 7.18 7.03
CA LEU A 295 -19.97 7.28 8.49
C LEU A 295 -20.55 8.62 8.98
N LEU A 296 -20.24 9.71 8.30
CA LEU A 296 -20.67 11.03 8.70
C LEU A 296 -22.13 11.32 8.36
N HIS A 297 -22.54 10.96 7.15
CA HIS A 297 -23.81 11.42 6.58
C HIS A 297 -24.88 10.34 6.52
N ASP A 298 -24.51 9.07 6.72
CA ASP A 298 -25.37 7.90 6.60
C ASP A 298 -25.17 6.92 7.78
N PRO A 299 -25.39 7.34 9.03
CA PRO A 299 -25.05 6.56 10.22
C PRO A 299 -25.74 5.18 10.27
N ALA A 300 -26.93 5.04 9.67
CA ALA A 300 -27.61 3.74 9.52
C ALA A 300 -26.79 2.71 8.71
N ARG A 301 -25.83 3.17 7.89
CA ARG A 301 -24.91 2.35 7.08
C ARG A 301 -23.50 2.29 7.68
N ALA A 302 -23.29 2.74 8.93
CA ALA A 302 -21.97 2.76 9.54
C ALA A 302 -21.29 1.37 9.59
N ALA A 303 -22.03 0.35 10.03
CA ALA A 303 -21.52 -1.03 10.08
C ALA A 303 -21.13 -1.55 8.67
N LEU A 304 -21.87 -1.15 7.63
CA LEU A 304 -21.58 -1.50 6.24
C LEU A 304 -20.27 -0.84 5.77
N ALA A 305 -20.08 0.45 6.06
CA ALA A 305 -18.87 1.19 5.73
C ALA A 305 -17.62 0.66 6.45
N GLN A 306 -17.76 0.32 7.73
CA GLN A 306 -16.68 -0.30 8.53
C GLN A 306 -16.31 -1.68 7.98
N ARG A 307 -17.32 -2.51 7.64
CA ARG A 307 -17.10 -3.83 7.03
C ARG A 307 -16.38 -3.73 5.69
N PHE A 308 -16.84 -2.84 4.81
CA PHE A 308 -16.21 -2.58 3.51
C PHE A 308 -14.72 -2.24 3.64
N HIS A 309 -14.40 -1.28 4.51
CA HIS A 309 -13.01 -0.87 4.74
C HIS A 309 -12.16 -2.01 5.28
N ARG A 310 -12.67 -2.72 6.30
CA ARG A 310 -11.98 -3.83 6.95
C ARG A 310 -11.67 -4.97 6.01
N GLU A 311 -12.66 -5.45 5.26
CA GLU A 311 -12.50 -6.57 4.34
C GLU A 311 -11.49 -6.25 3.22
N ARG A 312 -11.52 -5.04 2.66
CA ARG A 312 -10.58 -4.64 1.61
C ARG A 312 -9.14 -4.51 2.11
N VAL A 313 -8.94 -3.92 3.29
CA VAL A 313 -7.61 -3.81 3.89
C VAL A 313 -7.06 -5.19 4.23
N ALA A 314 -7.85 -6.04 4.89
CA ALA A 314 -7.44 -7.39 5.26
C ALA A 314 -7.15 -8.25 4.02
N HIS A 315 -8.03 -8.22 3.01
CA HIS A 315 -7.83 -8.96 1.77
C HIS A 315 -6.52 -8.59 1.07
N LEU A 316 -6.24 -7.29 0.92
CA LEU A 316 -4.98 -6.86 0.31
C LEU A 316 -3.77 -7.24 1.17
N PHE A 317 -3.86 -7.08 2.50
CA PHE A 317 -2.79 -7.48 3.40
C PHE A 317 -2.45 -8.97 3.23
N TYR A 318 -3.43 -9.87 3.33
CA TYR A 318 -3.20 -11.31 3.19
C TYR A 318 -2.71 -11.70 1.80
N ARG A 319 -3.26 -11.08 0.74
CA ARG A 319 -2.78 -11.32 -0.62
C ARG A 319 -1.29 -11.04 -0.74
N PHE A 320 -0.83 -9.86 -0.32
CA PHE A 320 0.58 -9.50 -0.44
C PHE A 320 1.47 -10.22 0.57
N ALA A 321 0.96 -10.58 1.74
CA ALA A 321 1.65 -11.44 2.69
C ALA A 321 1.94 -12.82 2.08
N ARG A 322 0.98 -13.43 1.38
CA ARG A 322 1.14 -14.72 0.69
C ARG A 322 2.02 -14.62 -0.55
N ILE A 323 1.95 -13.53 -1.33
CA ILE A 323 2.93 -13.28 -2.40
C ILE A 323 4.36 -13.23 -1.82
N GLY A 324 4.53 -12.54 -0.69
CA GLY A 324 5.80 -12.50 0.04
C GLY A 324 6.25 -13.89 0.50
N ARG A 325 5.35 -14.66 1.12
CA ARG A 325 5.58 -16.06 1.52
C ARG A 325 6.12 -16.90 0.38
N ASP A 326 5.43 -16.89 -0.75
CA ASP A 326 5.75 -17.72 -1.92
C ASP A 326 7.10 -17.30 -2.50
N PHE A 327 7.42 -16.01 -2.50
CA PHE A 327 8.72 -15.50 -2.92
C PHE A 327 9.84 -15.86 -1.93
N TYR A 328 9.60 -15.79 -0.62
CA TYR A 328 10.55 -16.27 0.40
C TYR A 328 10.80 -17.78 0.28
N ALA A 329 9.77 -18.57 -0.06
CA ALA A 329 9.89 -20.02 -0.24
C ALA A 329 10.74 -20.44 -1.46
N GLN A 330 10.98 -19.52 -2.41
CA GLN A 330 11.87 -19.77 -3.55
C GLN A 330 13.35 -19.84 -3.17
N GLU A 331 13.75 -19.27 -2.03
CA GLU A 331 15.14 -19.35 -1.55
C GLU A 331 15.38 -20.70 -0.86
N GLN A 332 16.27 -21.50 -1.44
CA GLN A 332 16.55 -22.86 -1.00
C GLN A 332 17.95 -23.05 -0.41
N ARG A 333 18.83 -22.04 -0.49
CA ARG A 333 20.20 -22.16 0.05
C ARG A 333 20.26 -22.10 1.57
N TRP A 334 19.26 -21.48 2.21
CA TRP A 334 19.26 -21.21 3.65
C TRP A 334 17.94 -21.60 4.35
N LEU A 335 17.38 -22.76 3.96
CA LEU A 335 16.10 -23.27 4.49
C LEU A 335 16.04 -23.39 6.02
N HIS A 336 17.20 -23.55 6.67
CA HIS A 336 17.33 -23.71 8.11
C HIS A 336 17.69 -22.42 8.86
N SER A 337 17.90 -21.31 8.15
CA SER A 337 18.19 -20.02 8.79
C SER A 337 16.92 -19.42 9.39
N PRO A 338 16.97 -18.84 10.61
CA PRO A 338 15.79 -18.30 11.29
C PRO A 338 14.99 -17.29 10.45
N PHE A 339 15.69 -16.42 9.71
CA PHE A 339 15.05 -15.41 8.86
C PHE A 339 14.10 -16.06 7.82
N TRP A 340 14.57 -17.10 7.15
CA TRP A 340 13.85 -17.76 6.06
C TRP A 340 12.74 -18.68 6.58
N GLN A 341 13.00 -19.43 7.65
CA GLN A 341 12.00 -20.30 8.29
C GLN A 341 10.76 -19.51 8.74
N ALA A 342 10.97 -18.35 9.37
CA ALA A 342 9.87 -17.54 9.91
C ALA A 342 8.98 -16.91 8.82
N ARG A 343 9.46 -16.80 7.57
CA ARG A 343 8.79 -16.04 6.50
C ARG A 343 8.22 -16.92 5.39
N ARG A 344 8.78 -18.11 5.15
CA ARG A 344 8.36 -19.01 4.06
C ARG A 344 7.03 -19.73 4.27
N GLY A 345 6.48 -19.71 5.49
CA GLY A 345 5.19 -20.32 5.85
C GLY A 345 4.18 -19.36 6.46
N TRP A 346 4.50 -18.07 6.57
CA TRP A 346 3.60 -17.05 7.09
C TRP A 346 2.94 -16.30 5.92
N PRO A 347 1.64 -15.96 5.94
CA PRO A 347 0.74 -15.96 7.11
C PRO A 347 -0.02 -17.27 7.35
N ASP A 348 -0.14 -18.10 6.33
CA ASP A 348 -0.91 -19.35 6.29
C ASP A 348 -0.42 -20.19 5.10
N ASP A 349 -1.08 -21.30 4.78
CA ASP A 349 -0.82 -22.14 3.58
C ASP A 349 -1.83 -21.90 2.45
N LEU A 350 -2.64 -20.84 2.52
CA LEU A 350 -3.63 -20.53 1.50
C LEU A 350 -2.97 -19.92 0.25
N PRO A 351 -3.51 -20.12 -0.96
CA PRO A 351 -2.89 -19.58 -2.17
C PRO A 351 -2.93 -18.04 -2.18
N ALA A 352 -1.89 -17.42 -2.76
CA ALA A 352 -1.78 -15.96 -2.88
C ALA A 352 -2.87 -15.36 -3.80
N GLU A 353 -3.22 -16.10 -4.85
CA GLU A 353 -4.33 -15.78 -5.75
C GLU A 353 -5.37 -16.90 -5.67
N GLY A 354 -6.64 -16.55 -5.68
CA GLY A 354 -7.69 -17.58 -5.72
C GLY A 354 -7.67 -18.30 -7.06
N ASP A 355 -7.91 -19.61 -7.03
CA ASP A 355 -7.93 -20.43 -8.23
C ASP A 355 -9.06 -20.01 -9.17
N ALA A 356 -8.72 -19.38 -10.30
CA ALA A 356 -9.68 -18.95 -11.31
C ALA A 356 -10.42 -20.13 -11.94
N ALA A 357 -9.83 -21.33 -11.95
CA ALA A 357 -10.39 -22.52 -12.56
C ALA A 357 -11.34 -23.31 -11.62
N GLY A 358 -11.32 -23.04 -10.32
CA GLY A 358 -11.92 -23.90 -9.29
C GLY A 358 -13.28 -23.47 -8.72
N GLY A 359 -13.89 -22.38 -9.17
CA GLY A 359 -15.14 -21.89 -8.59
C GLY A 359 -15.98 -21.03 -9.52
N GLY A 360 -17.21 -21.48 -9.80
CA GLY A 360 -18.15 -20.74 -10.63
C GLY A 360 -18.45 -19.33 -10.10
N ALA A 361 -18.71 -18.41 -11.04
CA ALA A 361 -19.16 -17.06 -10.71
C ALA A 361 -20.54 -17.09 -10.06
N ARG A 362 -20.70 -16.38 -8.94
CA ARG A 362 -21.97 -16.29 -8.21
C ARG A 362 -22.31 -14.85 -7.87
N ILE A 363 -23.59 -14.58 -7.72
CA ILE A 363 -24.08 -13.26 -7.35
C ILE A 363 -24.26 -13.22 -5.84
N GLU A 364 -23.65 -12.23 -5.19
CA GLU A 364 -23.83 -11.97 -3.77
C GLU A 364 -24.11 -10.49 -3.53
N ARG A 365 -24.76 -10.16 -2.42
CA ARG A 365 -24.85 -8.79 -1.95
C ARG A 365 -23.59 -8.44 -1.15
N ARG A 366 -22.90 -7.38 -1.56
CA ARG A 366 -21.66 -6.90 -0.93
C ARG A 366 -21.66 -5.39 -0.85
N PRO A 367 -20.84 -4.81 0.06
CA PRO A 367 -20.66 -3.37 0.07
C PRO A 367 -19.88 -2.90 -1.16
N VAL A 368 -20.37 -1.86 -1.82
CA VAL A 368 -19.77 -1.22 -3.01
C VAL A 368 -19.73 0.30 -2.82
N VAL A 369 -18.94 1.00 -3.62
CA VAL A 369 -18.89 2.48 -3.61
C VAL A 369 -19.77 3.03 -4.73
N ALA A 370 -20.91 3.61 -4.38
CA ALA A 370 -21.81 4.27 -5.31
C ALA A 370 -21.96 5.74 -4.93
N HIS A 371 -21.76 6.66 -5.89
CA HIS A 371 -21.93 8.12 -5.68
C HIS A 371 -21.19 8.67 -4.46
N GLY A 372 -19.98 8.17 -4.19
CA GLY A 372 -19.17 8.61 -3.03
C GLY A 372 -19.68 8.13 -1.67
N ARG A 373 -20.54 7.12 -1.63
CA ARG A 373 -21.03 6.46 -0.41
C ARG A 373 -20.89 4.94 -0.53
N VAL A 374 -20.80 4.26 0.61
CA VAL A 374 -20.81 2.80 0.70
C VAL A 374 -22.26 2.33 0.78
N VAL A 375 -22.66 1.51 -0.19
CA VAL A 375 -24.01 0.94 -0.30
C VAL A 375 -23.90 -0.56 -0.46
N GLU A 376 -25.01 -1.28 -0.28
CA GLU A 376 -25.04 -2.73 -0.50
C GLU A 376 -25.73 -3.03 -1.81
N ASP A 377 -25.01 -3.70 -2.71
CA ASP A 377 -25.48 -4.00 -4.06
C ASP A 377 -25.03 -5.41 -4.48
N GLU A 378 -25.57 -5.89 -5.59
CA GLU A 378 -25.22 -7.18 -6.16
C GLU A 378 -23.90 -7.11 -6.92
N VAL A 379 -23.00 -8.03 -6.59
CA VAL A 379 -21.68 -8.16 -7.21
C VAL A 379 -21.47 -9.60 -7.66
N VAL A 380 -20.60 -9.79 -8.65
CA VAL A 380 -20.17 -11.13 -9.05
C VAL A 380 -18.92 -11.51 -8.28
N VAL A 381 -19.02 -12.56 -7.48
CA VAL A 381 -17.93 -13.11 -6.66
C VAL A 381 -17.36 -14.35 -7.34
N THR A 382 -16.02 -14.41 -7.40
CA THR A 382 -15.27 -15.60 -7.82
C THR A 382 -14.20 -15.92 -6.79
N ALA A 383 -13.53 -17.07 -6.92
CA ALA A 383 -12.37 -17.39 -6.09
C ALA A 383 -11.25 -16.33 -6.25
N ALA A 384 -11.00 -15.87 -7.48
CA ALA A 384 -10.01 -14.83 -7.78
C ALA A 384 -10.43 -13.42 -7.31
N GLN A 385 -11.74 -13.16 -7.21
CA GLN A 385 -12.30 -11.86 -6.81
C GLN A 385 -13.30 -12.03 -5.65
N PRO A 386 -12.81 -12.37 -4.44
CA PRO A 386 -13.67 -12.74 -3.31
C PRO A 386 -14.47 -11.57 -2.72
N LEU A 387 -14.05 -10.33 -3.00
CA LEU A 387 -14.77 -9.11 -2.61
C LEU A 387 -15.81 -8.67 -3.66
N GLY A 388 -15.86 -9.36 -4.79
CA GLY A 388 -16.82 -9.15 -5.85
C GLY A 388 -16.45 -8.06 -6.85
N ILE A 389 -16.92 -8.24 -8.07
CA ILE A 389 -16.86 -7.29 -9.17
C ILE A 389 -18.26 -6.69 -9.33
N TRP A 390 -18.37 -5.39 -9.07
CA TRP A 390 -19.65 -4.67 -9.22
C TRP A 390 -19.87 -4.26 -10.68
N HIS A 391 -18.86 -3.62 -11.28
CA HIS A 391 -18.92 -3.12 -12.64
C HIS A 391 -17.70 -3.54 -13.47
N LEU A 392 -17.92 -3.82 -14.75
CA LEU A 392 -16.91 -3.94 -15.79
C LEU A 392 -17.13 -2.83 -16.82
N ASP A 393 -16.16 -1.93 -16.99
CA ASP A 393 -16.27 -0.76 -17.89
C ASP A 393 -17.58 0.03 -17.73
N GLY A 394 -17.96 0.26 -16.47
CA GLY A 394 -19.17 1.01 -16.11
C GLY A 394 -20.48 0.24 -16.29
N ILE A 395 -20.45 -1.08 -16.49
CA ILE A 395 -21.65 -1.93 -16.61
C ILE A 395 -21.79 -2.85 -15.40
N GLY A 396 -22.97 -2.89 -14.81
CA GLY A 396 -23.29 -3.82 -13.72
C GLY A 396 -23.14 -5.27 -14.17
N LEU A 397 -22.33 -6.05 -13.47
CA LEU A 397 -21.97 -7.40 -13.91
C LEU A 397 -22.98 -8.47 -13.49
N ALA A 398 -23.69 -8.24 -12.39
CA ALA A 398 -24.67 -9.20 -11.86
C ALA A 398 -25.84 -9.47 -12.83
N PRO A 399 -26.49 -8.46 -13.45
CA PRO A 399 -27.53 -8.71 -14.47
C PRO A 399 -27.02 -9.53 -15.65
N LEU A 400 -25.80 -9.23 -16.13
CA LEU A 400 -25.17 -9.96 -17.24
C LEU A 400 -24.93 -11.42 -16.89
N LEU A 401 -24.46 -11.71 -15.68
CA LEU A 401 -24.26 -13.09 -15.23
C LEU A 401 -25.59 -13.85 -15.14
N ARG A 402 -26.67 -13.24 -14.64
CA ARG A 402 -28.00 -13.88 -14.63
C ARG A 402 -28.48 -14.21 -16.04
N ALA A 403 -28.31 -13.27 -16.97
CA ALA A 403 -28.72 -13.44 -18.35
C ALA A 403 -28.03 -14.65 -18.99
N VAL A 404 -26.72 -14.81 -18.77
CA VAL A 404 -25.99 -15.95 -19.32
C VAL A 404 -26.29 -17.26 -18.58
N GLN A 405 -26.41 -17.25 -17.25
CA GLN A 405 -26.76 -18.46 -16.49
C GLN A 405 -28.17 -18.98 -16.82
N GLY A 406 -29.08 -18.10 -17.26
CA GLY A 406 -30.41 -18.46 -17.75
C GLY A 406 -30.48 -18.89 -19.21
N ALA A 407 -29.38 -18.76 -19.97
CA ALA A 407 -29.34 -19.07 -21.40
C ALA A 407 -28.63 -20.41 -21.67
N ALA A 408 -28.95 -21.04 -22.80
CA ALA A 408 -28.13 -22.15 -23.31
C ALA A 408 -26.70 -21.64 -23.62
N PRO A 409 -25.64 -22.46 -23.45
CA PRO A 409 -24.26 -22.02 -23.67
C PRO A 409 -24.02 -21.36 -25.03
N ALA A 410 -24.61 -21.90 -26.10
CA ALA A 410 -24.51 -21.34 -27.46
C ALA A 410 -25.22 -19.98 -27.64
N ALA A 411 -26.08 -19.59 -26.70
CA ALA A 411 -26.86 -18.35 -26.72
C ALA A 411 -26.34 -17.27 -25.74
N ALA A 412 -25.22 -17.52 -25.04
CA ALA A 412 -24.67 -16.61 -24.04
C ALA A 412 -24.45 -15.18 -24.58
N GLU A 413 -23.86 -15.05 -25.77
CA GLU A 413 -23.62 -13.72 -26.38
C GLU A 413 -24.92 -13.02 -26.78
N ALA A 414 -25.93 -13.77 -27.23
CA ALA A 414 -27.24 -13.23 -27.54
C ALA A 414 -27.95 -12.73 -26.27
N ALA A 415 -27.84 -13.47 -25.16
CA ALA A 415 -28.36 -13.05 -23.85
C ALA A 415 -27.68 -11.77 -23.34
N LEU A 416 -26.35 -11.68 -23.45
CA LEU A 416 -25.61 -10.45 -23.14
C LEU A 416 -26.05 -9.29 -24.02
N ARG A 417 -26.25 -9.52 -25.33
CA ARG A 417 -26.71 -8.48 -26.24
C ARG A 417 -28.11 -7.97 -25.89
N ALA A 418 -29.02 -8.86 -25.48
CA ALA A 418 -30.35 -8.47 -25.03
C ALA A 418 -30.29 -7.62 -23.76
N GLU A 419 -29.50 -8.04 -22.76
CA GLU A 419 -29.33 -7.31 -21.49
C GLU A 419 -28.67 -5.93 -21.69
N LEU A 420 -27.78 -5.82 -22.69
CA LEU A 420 -27.10 -4.57 -23.06
C LEU A 420 -27.91 -3.70 -24.04
N GLY A 421 -29.22 -3.92 -24.20
CA GLY A 421 -30.06 -3.10 -25.06
C GLY A 421 -29.71 -3.16 -26.56
N GLY A 422 -29.12 -4.26 -27.02
CA GLY A 422 -28.80 -4.51 -28.43
C GLY A 422 -27.36 -4.20 -28.85
N GLU A 423 -26.49 -3.70 -27.96
CA GLU A 423 -25.09 -3.32 -28.22
C GLU A 423 -24.18 -4.53 -28.55
N GLY A 424 -24.25 -5.05 -29.77
CA GLY A 424 -23.57 -6.28 -30.18
C GLY A 424 -22.04 -6.28 -29.97
N ALA A 425 -21.35 -5.19 -30.33
CA ALA A 425 -19.90 -5.11 -30.17
C ALA A 425 -19.47 -5.14 -28.69
N ARG A 426 -20.29 -4.60 -27.79
CA ARG A 426 -20.02 -4.59 -26.35
C ARG A 426 -20.33 -5.97 -25.74
N ALA A 427 -21.43 -6.58 -26.15
CA ALA A 427 -21.78 -7.95 -25.77
C ALA A 427 -20.67 -8.94 -26.15
N ALA A 428 -20.15 -8.86 -27.38
CA ALA A 428 -19.06 -9.71 -27.84
C ALA A 428 -17.77 -9.55 -27.00
N ARG A 429 -17.41 -8.31 -26.63
CA ARG A 429 -16.25 -8.06 -25.75
C ARG A 429 -16.43 -8.64 -24.36
N ILE A 430 -17.61 -8.47 -23.75
CA ILE A 430 -17.90 -9.04 -22.44
C ILE A 430 -17.93 -10.57 -22.50
N ALA A 431 -18.53 -11.13 -23.55
CA ALA A 431 -18.54 -12.57 -23.77
C ALA A 431 -17.11 -13.13 -23.85
N ALA A 432 -16.24 -12.49 -24.64
CA ALA A 432 -14.83 -12.86 -24.73
C ALA A 432 -14.14 -12.80 -23.36
N TRP A 433 -14.34 -11.71 -22.61
CA TRP A 433 -13.81 -11.59 -21.25
C TRP A 433 -14.35 -12.68 -20.31
N MET A 434 -15.66 -12.96 -20.33
CA MET A 434 -16.27 -14.02 -19.51
C MET A 434 -15.74 -15.41 -19.87
N ARG A 435 -15.43 -15.69 -21.15
CA ARG A 435 -14.75 -16.93 -21.57
C ARG A 435 -13.33 -17.01 -21.04
N GLU A 436 -12.57 -15.91 -21.09
CA GLU A 436 -11.22 -15.84 -20.49
C GLU A 436 -11.26 -16.10 -18.97
N GLN A 437 -12.34 -15.70 -18.30
CA GLN A 437 -12.56 -16.00 -16.89
C GLN A 437 -13.13 -17.40 -16.64
N GLY A 438 -13.48 -18.17 -17.68
CA GLY A 438 -14.09 -19.50 -17.57
C GLY A 438 -15.54 -19.50 -17.07
N TRP A 439 -16.26 -18.38 -17.17
CA TRP A 439 -17.65 -18.27 -16.68
C TRP A 439 -18.65 -18.82 -17.68
N ILE A 440 -18.28 -18.82 -18.96
CA ILE A 440 -19.11 -19.24 -20.08
C ILE A 440 -18.20 -20.00 -21.06
N ALA A 441 -18.79 -20.92 -21.84
CA ALA A 441 -18.07 -21.80 -22.77
C ALA A 441 -17.57 -21.10 -24.04
#